data_AF-A0A7W0JIX1-F1
#
_entry.id   AF-A0A7W0JIX1-F1
#
_cell.length_a   1.000
_cell.length_b   1.000
_cell.length_c   1.000
_cell.angle_alpha   90.00
_cell.angle_beta   90.00
_cell.angle_gamma   90.00
#
_symmetry.space_group_name_H-M   'P 1'
#
loop_
_entity.id
_entity.type
_entity.pdbx_description
1 polymer ?
#
loop_
_entity_poly.entity_id
_entity_poly.type
_entity_poly.pdbx_seq_one_letter_code
_entity_poly.pdbx_strand_id
1 'polypeptide(L)'
;MTTDHLVPSDIAALYEIHEWRNAVGVLSTACLQEWSDIQMALRAFRLHRSEILSPGGARSTIVERLERPLKDAGWQERKFATAIVVDDEKRDSPTHSVDCFKGRVALEVEWNNKDPFYDRDLNNFRLLFDLQVIDVGVIITRCSQLQVIFARLGRGPSFGNSTTHMGKLLPRLRGGSGGGCPIVAFGISDALYVED
;
A
#
# COMPACT_ATOMS: atom_id res chain seq x y z
N MET A 1 -19.32 -1.01 10.82
CA MET A 1 -19.21 0.40 10.39
C MET A 1 -17.79 0.61 9.94
N THR A 2 -17.57 1.38 8.88
CA THR A 2 -16.26 1.86 8.47
C THR A 2 -16.05 3.29 9.01
N THR A 3 -14.80 3.68 9.08
CA THR A 3 -14.22 4.96 9.49
C THR A 3 -13.56 5.73 8.33
N ASP A 4 -13.80 5.35 7.08
CA ASP A 4 -13.22 5.93 5.87
C ASP A 4 -13.63 7.39 5.66
N HIS A 5 -14.76 7.80 6.24
CA HIS A 5 -15.18 9.20 6.36
C HIS A 5 -14.20 10.11 7.14
N LEU A 6 -13.24 9.53 7.88
CA LEU A 6 -12.17 10.27 8.55
C LEU A 6 -11.01 10.61 7.59
N VAL A 7 -10.99 10.07 6.37
CA VAL A 7 -10.06 10.52 5.35
C VAL A 7 -10.47 11.92 4.87
N PRO A 8 -9.55 12.90 4.86
CA PRO A 8 -9.85 14.24 4.37
C PRO A 8 -10.44 14.24 2.95
N SER A 9 -11.44 15.09 2.73
CA SER A 9 -12.19 15.13 1.46
C SER A 9 -11.31 15.44 0.24
N ASP A 10 -10.25 16.23 0.42
CA ASP A 10 -9.31 16.55 -0.65
C ASP A 10 -8.49 15.33 -1.10
N ILE A 11 -8.21 14.38 -0.20
CA ILE A 11 -7.60 13.09 -0.54
C ILE A 11 -8.66 12.14 -1.10
N ALA A 12 -9.84 12.06 -0.48
CA ALA A 12 -10.92 11.19 -0.93
C ALA A 12 -11.42 11.54 -2.35
N ALA A 13 -11.27 12.80 -2.78
CA ALA A 13 -11.55 13.23 -4.15
C ALA A 13 -10.52 12.72 -5.19
N LEU A 14 -9.33 12.31 -4.74
CA LEU A 14 -8.20 11.93 -5.60
C LEU A 14 -7.89 10.43 -5.57
N TYR A 15 -8.34 9.72 -4.53
CA TYR A 15 -8.05 8.31 -4.32
C TYR A 15 -9.31 7.46 -4.17
N GLU A 16 -9.29 6.26 -4.74
CA GLU A 16 -10.24 5.21 -4.38
C GLU A 16 -9.84 4.63 -3.02
N ILE A 17 -10.71 4.72 -2.01
CA ILE A 17 -10.39 4.30 -0.65
C ILE A 17 -11.23 3.09 -0.28
N HIS A 18 -10.57 2.08 0.28
CA HIS A 18 -11.23 0.95 0.92
C HIS A 18 -10.54 0.64 2.22
N GLU A 19 -11.29 0.26 3.24
CA GLU A 19 -10.69 -0.16 4.50
C GLU A 19 -11.36 -1.39 5.12
N TRP A 20 -10.62 -2.00 6.05
CA TRP A 20 -11.02 -3.14 6.83
C TRP A 20 -10.73 -2.88 8.30
N ARG A 21 -11.68 -3.24 9.15
CA ARG A 21 -11.56 -3.21 10.62
C ARG A 21 -11.18 -1.83 11.19
N ASN A 22 -11.77 -0.76 10.64
CA ASN A 22 -11.58 0.63 11.10
C ASN A 22 -10.13 1.10 11.08
N ALA A 23 -9.37 0.68 10.07
CA ALA A 23 -7.97 1.06 9.88
C ALA A 23 -7.76 2.57 9.90
N VAL A 24 -8.65 3.35 9.27
CA VAL A 24 -8.56 4.81 9.28
C VAL A 24 -8.82 5.35 10.68
N GLY A 25 -9.74 4.75 11.44
CA GLY A 25 -9.95 5.04 12.86
C GLY A 25 -8.69 4.82 13.70
N VAL A 26 -7.97 3.71 13.48
CA VAL A 26 -6.68 3.45 14.16
C VAL A 26 -5.65 4.53 13.81
N LEU A 27 -5.45 4.82 12.52
CA LEU A 27 -4.52 5.84 12.06
C LEU A 27 -4.83 7.22 12.66
N SER A 28 -6.09 7.63 12.62
CA SER A 28 -6.56 8.95 13.05
C SER A 28 -6.66 9.14 14.56
N THR A 29 -6.41 8.12 15.38
CA THR A 29 -6.50 8.22 16.84
C THR A 29 -5.25 7.73 17.57
N ALA A 30 -4.64 6.64 17.11
CA ALA A 30 -3.48 6.01 17.75
C ALA A 30 -2.15 6.25 17.02
N CYS A 31 -2.19 6.64 15.74
CA CYS A 31 -1.00 6.84 14.91
C CYS A 31 -0.99 8.22 14.22
N LEU A 32 -1.25 9.28 15.00
CA LEU A 32 -1.51 10.63 14.47
C LEU A 32 -0.36 11.19 13.61
N GLN A 33 0.90 10.96 14.01
CA GLN A 33 2.04 11.46 13.26
C GLN A 33 2.22 10.67 11.96
N GLU A 34 2.15 9.34 12.03
CA GLU A 34 2.20 8.48 10.85
C GLU A 34 1.07 8.81 9.86
N TRP A 35 -0.14 9.07 10.38
CA TRP A 35 -1.27 9.46 9.57
C TRP A 35 -1.06 10.83 8.91
N SER A 36 -0.48 11.80 9.61
CA SER A 36 -0.11 13.09 9.03
C SER A 36 0.91 12.92 7.90
N ASP A 37 1.93 12.09 8.09
CA ASP A 37 2.96 11.82 7.09
C ASP A 37 2.37 11.16 5.83
N ILE A 38 1.48 10.17 6.01
CA ILE A 38 0.77 9.49 4.91
C ILE A 38 -0.08 10.48 4.13
N GLN A 39 -0.87 11.32 4.81
CA GLN A 39 -1.68 12.33 4.14
C GLN A 39 -0.82 13.33 3.34
N MET A 40 0.33 13.74 3.87
CA MET A 40 1.26 14.61 3.16
C MET A 40 1.78 13.94 1.89
N ALA A 41 2.21 12.68 1.98
CA ALA A 41 2.68 11.91 0.83
C ALA A 41 1.60 11.76 -0.25
N LEU A 42 0.36 11.41 0.14
CA LEU A 42 -0.78 11.30 -0.77
C LEU A 42 -1.11 12.65 -1.44
N ARG A 43 -1.09 13.76 -0.70
CA ARG A 43 -1.34 15.10 -1.27
C ARG A 43 -0.28 15.54 -2.28
N ALA A 44 0.98 15.22 -2.01
CA ALA A 44 2.12 15.63 -2.83
C ALA A 44 2.24 14.81 -4.13
N PHE A 45 1.68 13.60 -4.18
CA PHE A 45 1.84 12.71 -5.31
C PHE A 45 1.01 13.13 -6.52
N ARG A 46 1.57 13.00 -7.73
CA ARG A 46 0.88 13.10 -9.01
C ARG A 46 1.44 12.04 -9.94
N LEU A 47 0.58 11.44 -10.76
CA LEU A 47 0.96 10.43 -11.74
C LEU A 47 1.24 11.09 -13.08
N HIS A 48 2.52 11.22 -13.45
CA HIS A 48 2.89 11.94 -14.66
C HIS A 48 2.89 11.03 -15.89
N ARG A 49 2.52 11.59 -17.04
CA ARG A 49 2.57 10.90 -18.33
C ARG A 49 3.98 10.43 -18.67
N SER A 50 4.96 11.29 -18.48
CA SER A 50 6.37 11.01 -18.73
C SER A 50 6.87 9.75 -17.99
N GLU A 51 6.38 9.54 -16.76
CA GLU A 51 6.71 8.37 -15.94
C GLU A 51 6.05 7.07 -16.45
N ILE A 52 4.82 7.15 -16.98
CA ILE A 52 4.11 5.99 -17.56
C ILE A 52 4.77 5.51 -18.86
N LEU A 53 5.23 6.47 -19.67
CA LEU A 53 5.89 6.21 -20.95
C LEU A 53 7.32 5.70 -20.80
N SER A 54 7.96 6.01 -19.68
CA SER A 54 9.30 5.53 -19.39
C SER A 54 9.34 3.99 -19.37
N PRO A 55 10.38 3.36 -19.95
CA PRO A 55 10.54 1.91 -19.89
C PRO A 55 10.64 1.44 -18.44
N GLY A 56 10.09 0.26 -18.16
CA GLY A 56 10.11 -0.31 -16.80
C GLY A 56 11.53 -0.68 -16.34
N GLY A 57 11.77 -0.58 -15.04
CA GLY A 57 12.98 -1.02 -14.35
C GLY A 57 12.63 -1.69 -13.02
N ALA A 58 13.64 -2.18 -12.28
CA ALA A 58 13.42 -2.93 -11.03
C ALA A 58 12.70 -2.13 -9.93
N ARG A 59 12.82 -0.79 -9.95
CA ARG A 59 12.06 0.15 -9.10
C ARG A 59 11.68 1.36 -9.96
N SER A 60 10.39 1.71 -10.02
CA SER A 60 9.93 2.85 -10.82
C SER A 60 10.13 4.16 -10.06
N THR A 61 10.34 5.25 -10.80
CA THR A 61 10.36 6.62 -10.24
C THR A 61 9.06 6.95 -9.50
N ILE A 62 7.95 6.33 -9.92
CA ILE A 62 6.63 6.45 -9.28
C ILE A 62 6.67 5.94 -7.83
N VAL A 63 7.25 4.75 -7.60
CA VAL A 63 7.40 4.19 -6.25
C VAL A 63 8.30 5.09 -5.41
N GLU A 64 9.44 5.51 -5.95
CA GLU A 64 10.38 6.39 -5.24
C GLU A 64 9.72 7.72 -4.80
N ARG A 65 8.90 8.33 -5.67
CA ARG A 65 8.18 9.57 -5.36
C ARG A 65 7.10 9.41 -4.29
N LEU A 66 6.45 8.26 -4.21
CA LEU A 66 5.49 7.96 -3.14
C LEU A 66 6.19 7.77 -1.80
N GLU A 67 7.32 7.07 -1.80
CA GLU A 67 8.07 6.75 -0.58
C GLU A 67 8.90 7.92 -0.07
N ARG A 68 9.43 8.78 -0.95
CA ARG A 68 10.39 9.82 -0.57
C ARG A 68 9.86 10.76 0.53
N PRO A 69 8.63 11.30 0.45
CA PRO A 69 8.08 12.12 1.54
C PRO A 69 7.99 11.35 2.87
N LEU A 70 7.72 10.04 2.82
CA LEU A 70 7.68 9.19 4.01
C LEU A 70 9.10 8.96 4.57
N LYS A 71 10.06 8.63 3.70
CA LYS A 71 11.48 8.44 4.08
C LYS A 71 12.07 9.71 4.67
N ASP A 72 11.79 10.86 4.08
CA ASP A 72 12.18 12.18 4.60
C ASP A 72 11.53 12.46 5.97
N ALA A 73 10.35 11.90 6.24
CA ALA A 73 9.68 11.92 7.54
C ALA A 73 10.14 10.79 8.49
N GLY A 74 11.20 10.05 8.16
CA GLY A 74 11.82 9.04 9.02
C GLY A 74 11.22 7.64 8.95
N TRP A 75 10.37 7.36 7.95
CA TRP A 75 9.92 6.00 7.65
C TRP A 75 11.07 5.19 7.03
N GLN A 76 11.15 3.91 7.38
CA GLN A 76 12.27 3.05 6.96
C GLN A 76 11.76 1.72 6.41
N GLU A 77 12.44 1.20 5.40
CA GLU A 77 12.25 -0.19 4.99
C GLU A 77 12.66 -1.08 6.17
N ARG A 78 11.81 -2.03 6.56
CA ARG A 78 12.09 -2.87 7.73
C ARG A 78 11.70 -4.32 7.51
N LYS A 79 12.67 -5.21 7.69
CA LYS A 79 12.43 -6.65 7.80
C LYS A 79 12.41 -7.08 9.27
N PHE A 80 11.38 -7.81 9.65
CA PHE A 80 11.23 -8.33 11.01
C PHE A 80 11.66 -9.80 11.07
N ALA A 81 12.61 -10.13 11.93
CA ALA A 81 12.94 -11.53 12.18
C ALA A 81 11.88 -12.14 13.11
N THR A 82 11.19 -13.18 12.64
CA THR A 82 10.16 -13.87 13.41
C THR A 82 10.45 -15.36 13.44
N ALA A 83 10.14 -16.01 14.55
CA ALA A 83 10.27 -17.45 14.70
C ALA A 83 9.14 -18.00 15.57
N ILE A 84 8.74 -19.24 15.29
CA ILE A 84 7.86 -20.03 16.14
C ILE A 84 8.76 -20.95 16.96
N VAL A 85 8.58 -20.93 18.28
CA VAL A 85 9.31 -21.80 19.20
C VAL A 85 8.29 -22.72 19.86
N VAL A 86 8.49 -24.03 19.71
CA VAL A 86 7.69 -25.07 20.39
C VAL A 86 8.68 -25.94 21.15
N ASP A 87 8.56 -25.92 22.48
CA ASP A 87 9.56 -26.48 23.40
C ASP A 87 10.96 -25.94 23.07
N ASP A 88 11.92 -26.82 22.75
CA ASP A 88 13.29 -26.44 22.36
C ASP A 88 13.48 -26.33 20.84
N GLU A 89 12.43 -26.56 20.03
CA GLU A 89 12.51 -26.46 18.57
C GLU A 89 12.14 -25.05 18.09
N LYS A 90 13.14 -24.34 17.57
CA LYS A 90 12.94 -23.06 16.86
C LYS A 90 12.78 -23.28 15.37
N ARG A 91 11.74 -22.69 14.79
CA ARG A 91 11.50 -22.63 13.34
C ARG A 91 11.34 -21.18 12.90
N ASP A 92 12.22 -20.71 12.03
CA ASP A 92 12.11 -19.36 11.49
C ASP A 92 10.85 -19.24 10.63
N SER A 93 10.08 -18.18 10.86
CA SER A 93 8.89 -17.87 10.08
C SER A 93 9.28 -16.89 8.98
N PRO A 94 9.00 -17.22 7.70
CA PRO A 94 9.38 -16.36 6.59
C PRO A 94 8.57 -15.05 6.64
N THR A 95 9.30 -13.94 6.70
CA THR A 95 8.76 -12.58 6.60
C THR A 95 9.36 -11.87 5.40
N HIS A 96 8.66 -10.82 4.97
CA HIS A 96 9.11 -9.90 3.95
C HIS A 96 9.39 -8.53 4.55
N SER A 97 10.29 -7.78 3.92
CA SER A 97 10.49 -6.38 4.26
C SER A 97 9.18 -5.63 4.02
N VAL A 98 8.83 -4.75 4.96
CA VAL A 98 7.84 -3.71 4.76
C VAL A 98 8.53 -2.52 4.09
N ASP A 99 7.99 -2.00 2.99
CA ASP A 99 8.59 -0.88 2.23
C ASP A 99 8.80 0.37 3.08
N CYS A 100 7.78 0.76 3.86
CA CYS A 100 7.79 1.90 4.74
C CYS A 100 7.20 1.53 6.11
N PHE A 101 8.04 1.51 7.14
CA PHE A 101 7.63 1.27 8.52
C PHE A 101 7.97 2.46 9.43
N LYS A 102 7.02 2.87 10.27
CA LYS A 102 7.22 3.86 11.34
C LYS A 102 6.27 3.61 12.50
N GLY A 103 6.77 3.73 13.73
CA GLY A 103 5.98 3.48 14.93
C GLY A 103 5.44 2.05 14.95
N ARG A 104 4.14 1.91 14.72
CA ARG A 104 3.41 0.63 14.60
C ARG A 104 2.57 0.56 13.32
N VAL A 105 2.95 1.33 12.30
CA VAL A 105 2.29 1.35 10.99
C VAL A 105 3.21 0.74 9.95
N ALA A 106 2.69 -0.21 9.18
CA ALA A 106 3.34 -0.79 8.02
C ALA A 106 2.67 -0.31 6.74
N LEU A 107 3.43 0.21 5.78
CA LEU A 107 2.95 0.73 4.51
C LEU A 107 3.69 0.07 3.35
N GLU A 108 2.94 -0.45 2.39
CA GLU A 108 3.45 -1.07 1.16
C GLU A 108 3.02 -0.24 -0.06
N VAL A 109 3.95 -0.02 -0.99
CA VAL A 109 3.68 0.70 -2.25
C VAL A 109 3.68 -0.28 -3.41
N GLU A 110 2.49 -0.67 -3.84
CA GLU A 110 2.28 -1.69 -4.85
C GLU A 110 2.01 -1.08 -6.23
N TRP A 111 3.06 -0.99 -7.05
CA TRP A 111 3.01 -0.40 -8.40
C TRP A 111 3.40 -1.39 -9.50
N ASN A 112 2.38 -2.05 -10.06
CA ASN A 112 2.51 -2.87 -11.28
C ASN A 112 3.39 -4.13 -11.11
N ASN A 113 3.61 -4.56 -9.87
CA ASN A 113 4.32 -5.78 -9.53
C ASN A 113 3.52 -7.00 -10.01
N LYS A 114 4.20 -8.08 -10.44
CA LYS A 114 3.52 -9.32 -10.87
C LYS A 114 3.37 -10.28 -9.71
N ASP A 115 2.21 -10.95 -9.57
CA ASP A 115 1.89 -11.92 -8.51
C ASP A 115 3.11 -12.75 -8.03
N PRO A 116 3.28 -13.00 -6.70
CA PRO A 116 2.24 -12.99 -5.65
C PRO A 116 2.38 -11.88 -4.58
N PHE A 117 2.56 -10.61 -4.96
CA PHE A 117 2.85 -9.52 -3.99
C PHE A 117 1.73 -9.29 -2.97
N TYR A 118 0.46 -9.14 -3.38
CA TYR A 118 -0.61 -8.95 -2.38
C TYR A 118 -0.77 -10.09 -1.39
N ASP A 119 -0.60 -11.35 -1.82
CA ASP A 119 -0.72 -12.49 -0.90
C ASP A 119 0.41 -12.47 0.13
N ARG A 120 1.61 -12.04 -0.29
CA ARG A 120 2.77 -11.83 0.55
C ARG A 120 2.53 -10.71 1.57
N ASP A 121 2.12 -9.54 1.11
CA ASP A 121 2.04 -8.34 1.93
C ASP A 121 0.90 -8.45 2.94
N LEU A 122 -0.26 -8.95 2.50
CA LEU A 122 -1.40 -9.18 3.38
C LEU A 122 -1.10 -10.24 4.45
N ASN A 123 -0.38 -11.31 4.09
CA ASN A 123 0.07 -12.30 5.08
C ASN A 123 1.13 -11.70 6.03
N ASN A 124 2.01 -10.84 5.54
CA ASN A 124 3.00 -10.14 6.37
C ASN A 124 2.29 -9.21 7.37
N PHE A 125 1.32 -8.41 6.93
CA PHE A 125 0.50 -7.58 7.81
C PHE A 125 -0.26 -8.39 8.86
N ARG A 126 -0.86 -9.51 8.46
CA ARG A 126 -1.54 -10.43 9.39
C ARG A 126 -0.57 -10.91 10.47
N LEU A 127 0.58 -11.44 10.07
CA LEU A 127 1.58 -11.97 11.00
C LEU A 127 2.11 -10.89 11.93
N LEU A 128 2.49 -9.73 11.40
CA LEU A 128 3.03 -8.63 12.20
C LEU A 128 1.98 -8.05 13.17
N PHE A 129 0.70 -8.04 12.79
CA PHE A 129 -0.38 -7.65 13.68
C PHE A 129 -0.59 -8.67 14.79
N ASP A 130 -0.66 -9.97 14.46
CA ASP A 130 -0.83 -11.05 15.45
C ASP A 130 0.34 -11.08 16.45
N LEU A 131 1.56 -10.72 16.01
CA LEU A 131 2.76 -10.58 16.84
C LEU A 131 2.85 -9.22 17.57
N GLN A 132 1.81 -8.39 17.48
CA GLN A 132 1.75 -7.06 18.09
C GLN A 132 2.92 -6.15 17.66
N VAL A 133 3.41 -6.28 16.43
CA VAL A 133 4.43 -5.41 15.84
C VAL A 133 3.79 -4.18 15.19
N ILE A 134 2.66 -4.38 14.49
CA ILE A 134 1.90 -3.31 13.86
C ILE A 134 0.48 -3.25 14.42
N ASP A 135 -0.14 -2.07 14.37
CA ASP A 135 -1.55 -1.87 14.68
C ASP A 135 -2.41 -1.72 13.41
N VAL A 136 -1.79 -1.30 12.30
CA VAL A 136 -2.48 -1.05 11.03
C VAL A 136 -1.53 -1.20 9.83
N GLY A 137 -2.03 -1.82 8.78
CA GLY A 137 -1.41 -1.89 7.46
C GLY A 137 -1.98 -0.85 6.49
N VAL A 138 -1.15 -0.31 5.61
CA VAL A 138 -1.54 0.64 4.57
C VAL A 138 -1.03 0.13 3.22
N ILE A 139 -1.87 0.13 2.21
CA ILE A 139 -1.47 -0.22 0.84
C ILE A 139 -1.75 0.99 -0.05
N ILE A 140 -0.73 1.45 -0.77
CA ILE A 140 -0.92 2.40 -1.87
C ILE A 140 -0.76 1.62 -3.17
N THR A 141 -1.78 1.63 -4.02
CA THR A 141 -1.74 0.96 -5.33
C THR A 141 -2.48 1.79 -6.38
N ARG A 142 -2.58 1.28 -7.61
CA ARG A 142 -3.32 1.93 -8.70
C ARG A 142 -4.77 1.47 -8.78
N CYS A 143 -5.68 2.38 -9.12
CA CYS A 143 -7.04 2.02 -9.49
C CYS A 143 -7.07 1.18 -10.77
N SER A 144 -8.07 0.31 -10.89
CA SER A 144 -8.30 -0.48 -12.10
C SER A 144 -8.58 0.41 -13.33
N GLN A 145 -9.25 1.55 -13.12
CA GLN A 145 -9.65 2.47 -14.20
C GLN A 145 -8.47 3.16 -14.91
N LEU A 146 -7.30 3.24 -14.29
CA LEU A 146 -6.09 3.76 -14.94
C LEU A 146 -5.69 2.96 -16.18
N GLN A 147 -6.20 1.73 -16.34
CA GLN A 147 -6.01 0.95 -17.56
C GLN A 147 -6.47 1.69 -18.82
N VAL A 148 -7.49 2.56 -18.74
CA VAL A 148 -7.95 3.39 -19.86
C VAL A 148 -6.84 4.36 -20.30
N ILE A 149 -6.19 5.03 -19.35
CA ILE A 149 -5.07 5.94 -19.63
C ILE A 149 -3.88 5.16 -20.19
N PHE A 150 -3.54 4.03 -19.60
CA PHE A 150 -2.43 3.19 -20.08
C PHE A 150 -2.68 2.69 -21.50
N ALA A 151 -3.90 2.28 -21.84
CA ALA A 151 -4.26 1.90 -23.20
C ALA A 151 -4.12 3.07 -24.18
N ARG A 152 -4.61 4.27 -23.82
CA ARG A 152 -4.48 5.50 -24.64
C ARG A 152 -3.02 5.86 -24.91
N LEU A 153 -2.14 5.65 -23.94
CA LEU A 153 -0.70 5.91 -24.06
C LEU A 153 0.08 4.78 -24.75
N GLY A 154 -0.59 3.72 -25.23
CA GLY A 154 0.06 2.56 -25.85
C GLY A 154 0.82 1.65 -24.87
N ARG A 155 0.57 1.80 -23.56
CA ARG A 155 1.22 1.07 -22.47
C ARG A 155 0.32 0.02 -21.81
N GLY A 156 -0.93 -0.13 -22.26
CA GLY A 156 -1.89 -1.10 -21.73
C GLY A 156 -1.34 -2.51 -21.47
N PRO A 157 -0.57 -3.13 -22.39
CA PRO A 157 0.04 -4.44 -22.18
C PRO A 157 1.04 -4.49 -21.01
N SER A 158 1.71 -3.39 -20.70
CA SER A 158 2.66 -3.29 -19.58
C SER A 158 1.97 -3.25 -18.22
N PHE A 159 0.69 -2.84 -18.18
CA PHE A 159 -0.10 -2.66 -16.96
C PHE A 159 -1.32 -3.61 -16.90
N GLY A 160 -1.22 -4.78 -17.53
CA GLY A 160 -2.33 -5.73 -17.63
C GLY A 160 -2.73 -6.43 -16.32
N ASN A 161 -3.70 -7.33 -16.40
CA ASN A 161 -4.33 -8.02 -15.25
C ASN A 161 -3.41 -8.91 -14.40
N SER A 162 -2.20 -9.21 -14.89
CA SER A 162 -1.18 -9.98 -14.15
C SER A 162 -0.41 -9.15 -13.13
N THR A 163 -0.70 -7.85 -13.04
CA THR A 163 0.02 -6.90 -12.19
C THR A 163 -0.87 -6.36 -11.06
N THR A 164 -0.26 -5.82 -10.01
CA THR A 164 -0.98 -5.24 -8.87
C THR A 164 -1.80 -4.01 -9.27
N HIS A 165 -3.06 -4.02 -8.85
CA HIS A 165 -4.04 -2.94 -8.94
C HIS A 165 -5.22 -3.24 -8.01
N MET A 166 -6.09 -2.25 -7.77
CA MET A 166 -7.20 -2.35 -6.81
C MET A 166 -8.12 -3.56 -7.08
N GLY A 167 -8.48 -3.81 -8.34
CA GLY A 167 -9.33 -4.95 -8.72
C GLY A 167 -8.77 -6.33 -8.34
N LYS A 168 -7.46 -6.47 -8.16
CA LYS A 168 -6.79 -7.71 -7.69
C LYS A 168 -6.63 -7.73 -6.17
N LEU A 169 -6.61 -6.58 -5.52
CA LEU A 169 -6.47 -6.43 -4.07
C LEU A 169 -7.79 -6.74 -3.36
N LEU A 170 -8.90 -6.12 -3.81
CA LEU A 170 -10.19 -6.21 -3.14
C LEU A 170 -10.70 -7.64 -2.94
N PRO A 171 -10.60 -8.57 -3.92
CA PRO A 171 -11.02 -9.96 -3.70
C PRO A 171 -10.25 -10.66 -2.59
N ARG A 172 -8.96 -10.37 -2.41
CA ARG A 172 -8.11 -10.96 -1.37
C ARG A 172 -8.43 -10.42 0.01
N LEU A 173 -8.60 -9.11 0.13
CA LEU A 173 -9.03 -8.48 1.37
C LEU A 173 -10.43 -8.96 1.80
N ARG A 174 -11.38 -9.03 0.87
CA ARG A 174 -12.72 -9.60 1.10
C ARG A 174 -12.67 -11.09 1.44
N GLY A 175 -11.73 -11.82 0.84
CA GLY A 175 -11.45 -13.23 1.15
C GLY A 175 -10.73 -13.46 2.48
N GLY A 176 -10.34 -12.40 3.19
CA GLY A 176 -9.74 -12.49 4.53
C GLY A 176 -8.22 -12.64 4.56
N SER A 177 -7.50 -12.39 3.46
CA SER A 177 -6.02 -12.54 3.41
C SER A 177 -5.28 -11.67 4.45
N GLY A 178 -5.86 -10.53 4.86
CA GLY A 178 -5.31 -9.67 5.92
C GLY A 178 -5.60 -10.14 7.34
N GLY A 179 -6.39 -11.21 7.52
CA GLY A 179 -6.77 -11.77 8.81
C GLY A 179 -7.41 -10.76 9.77
N GLY A 180 -6.81 -10.63 10.96
CA GLY A 180 -7.24 -9.71 12.02
C GLY A 180 -6.77 -8.26 11.86
N CYS A 181 -5.80 -8.00 10.98
CA CYS A 181 -5.13 -6.71 10.86
C CYS A 181 -6.07 -5.64 10.26
N PRO A 182 -6.20 -4.46 10.89
CA PRO A 182 -6.77 -3.28 10.25
C PRO A 182 -5.94 -2.87 9.04
N ILE A 183 -6.59 -2.72 7.88
CA ILE A 183 -5.92 -2.35 6.63
C ILE A 183 -6.71 -1.26 5.91
N VAL A 184 -6.03 -0.22 5.43
CA VAL A 184 -6.57 0.76 4.48
C VAL A 184 -5.80 0.72 3.17
N ALA A 185 -6.53 0.74 2.05
CA ALA A 185 -5.99 0.79 0.72
C ALA A 185 -6.34 2.11 0.03
N PHE A 186 -5.34 2.77 -0.55
CA PHE A 186 -5.46 3.97 -1.37
C PHE A 186 -5.14 3.64 -2.83
N GLY A 187 -6.14 3.71 -3.68
CA GLY A 187 -6.04 3.54 -5.12
C GLY A 187 -5.78 4.88 -5.80
N ILE A 188 -4.64 5.03 -6.46
CA ILE A 188 -4.30 6.18 -7.31
C ILE A 188 -5.29 6.21 -8.47
N SER A 189 -6.15 7.22 -8.51
CA SER A 189 -7.16 7.40 -9.56
C SER A 189 -6.62 8.20 -10.75
N ASP A 190 -7.42 8.31 -11.79
CA ASP A 190 -7.20 9.19 -12.93
C ASP A 190 -7.22 10.69 -12.58
N ALA A 191 -7.81 11.08 -11.45
CA ALA A 191 -7.78 12.48 -10.98
C ALA A 191 -6.36 12.95 -10.59
N LEU A 192 -5.45 12.01 -10.33
CA LEU A 192 -4.04 12.30 -10.04
C LEU A 192 -3.16 12.35 -11.29
N TYR A 193 -3.71 12.02 -12.47
CA TYR A 193 -2.96 11.99 -13.72
C TYR A 193 -2.67 13.41 -14.24
N VAL A 194 -1.43 13.64 -14.65
CA VAL A 194 -0.95 14.91 -15.21
C VAL A 194 -0.35 14.65 -16.60
N GLU A 195 -0.84 15.36 -17.60
CA GLU A 195 -0.31 15.35 -18.96
C GLU A 195 0.87 16.34 -19.05
N ASP A 196 2.09 15.85 -18.74
CA ASP A 196 3.36 16.58 -18.78
C ASP A 196 4.23 16.25 -20.01
#